data_AF-A0A2D4LMM7-F1
#
_entry.id   AF-A0A2D4LMM7-F1
#
_cell.length_a   1.000
_cell.length_b   1.000
_cell.length_c   1.000
_cell.angle_alpha   90.00
_cell.angle_beta   90.00
_cell.angle_gamma   90.00
#
_symmetry.space_group_name_H-M   'P 1'
#
loop_
_entity.id
_entity.type
_entity.pdbx_description
1 polymer ?
#
loop_
_entity_poly.entity_id
_entity_poly.type
_entity_poly.pdbx_seq_one_letter_code
_entity_poly.pdbx_strand_id
1 'polypeptide(L)'
;MHNDYKVVSPALRAVGNIVTGDDIQTQVILNCSALPCLLHLLSSPKESIRKEACWTVSNITAGNRAQIQAVIDANIFPVLIEILQKAEFRTIKEAAWAITNATSGGTPQQISYLVALGCTKPLCDLLTVMDSKIVQVALNGLENILRHGEQESKQNGIGVNPYCARIEEAYGLDKIEILQSHENQEIYQKAFDLIEHYFGVEEEDANIVPQVDENEQQFVFQQQEAPMEGFQL
;
A
#
# COMPACT_ATOMS: atom_id res chain seq x y z
N MET A 1 -8.79 30.73 -7.59
CA MET A 1 -7.72 30.58 -6.59
C MET A 1 -6.95 31.89 -6.50
N HIS A 2 -6.49 32.30 -5.32
CA HIS A 2 -5.73 33.55 -5.17
C HIS A 2 -4.28 33.37 -5.63
N ASN A 3 -3.69 34.36 -6.30
CA ASN A 3 -2.35 34.26 -6.88
C ASN A 3 -1.22 34.56 -5.87
N ASP A 4 -1.52 35.28 -4.79
CA ASP A 4 -0.55 35.59 -3.75
C ASP A 4 -0.45 34.47 -2.71
N TYR A 5 0.72 33.83 -2.66
CA TYR A 5 1.05 32.80 -1.69
C TYR A 5 1.05 33.28 -0.23
N LYS A 6 1.22 34.59 0.02
CA LYS A 6 1.06 35.16 1.37
C LYS A 6 -0.36 35.03 1.91
N VAL A 7 -1.34 34.90 1.01
CA VAL A 7 -2.74 34.62 1.35
C VAL A 7 -3.03 33.13 1.31
N VAL A 8 -2.53 32.43 0.28
CA VAL A 8 -2.79 30.98 0.12
C VAL A 8 -2.22 30.16 1.26
N SER A 9 -0.99 30.43 1.72
CA SER A 9 -0.35 29.65 2.80
C SER A 9 -1.16 29.65 4.11
N PRO A 10 -1.52 30.81 4.71
CA PRO A 10 -2.30 30.82 5.95
C PRO A 10 -3.73 30.29 5.74
N ALA A 11 -4.35 30.53 4.58
CA ALA A 11 -5.67 30.00 4.27
C ALA A 11 -5.66 28.46 4.20
N LEU A 12 -4.70 27.89 3.47
CA LEU A 12 -4.51 26.44 3.38
C LEU A 12 -4.22 25.83 4.76
N ARG A 13 -3.39 26.50 5.57
CA ARG A 13 -3.10 26.05 6.94
C ARG A 13 -4.36 26.02 7.80
N ALA A 14 -5.22 27.03 7.69
CA ALA A 14 -6.48 27.08 8.43
C ALA A 14 -7.43 25.95 7.98
N VAL A 15 -7.55 25.70 6.67
CA VAL A 15 -8.34 24.58 6.12
C VAL A 15 -7.80 23.24 6.63
N GLY A 16 -6.48 23.05 6.58
CA GLY A 16 -5.82 21.83 7.09
C GLY A 16 -6.09 21.59 8.58
N ASN A 17 -6.07 22.64 9.40
CA ASN A 17 -6.42 22.52 10.83
C ASN A 17 -7.91 22.21 11.09
N ILE A 18 -8.82 22.54 10.18
CA ILE A 18 -10.24 22.20 10.34
C ILE A 18 -10.45 20.72 10.04
N VAL A 19 -9.78 20.18 9.00
CA VAL A 19 -9.91 18.77 8.62
C VAL A 19 -9.15 17.80 9.51
N THR A 20 -8.38 18.28 10.50
CA THR A 20 -7.88 17.43 11.60
C THR A 20 -8.95 17.14 12.66
N GLY A 21 -10.14 17.74 12.51
CA GLY A 21 -11.29 17.53 13.37
C GLY A 21 -12.00 16.19 13.13
N ASP A 22 -13.21 16.07 13.66
CA ASP A 22 -14.05 14.89 13.40
C ASP A 22 -14.58 14.86 11.95
N ASP A 23 -15.19 13.73 11.57
CA ASP A 23 -15.78 13.54 10.24
C ASP A 23 -16.77 14.64 9.86
N ILE A 24 -17.52 15.20 10.83
CA ILE A 24 -18.52 16.25 10.58
C ILE A 24 -17.82 17.56 10.23
N GLN A 25 -16.78 17.92 10.98
CA GLN A 25 -15.96 19.11 10.73
C GLN A 25 -15.24 19.01 9.38
N THR A 26 -14.68 17.85 9.07
CA THR A 26 -14.08 17.58 7.76
C THR A 26 -15.11 17.68 6.63
N GLN A 27 -16.33 17.18 6.84
CA GLN A 27 -17.40 17.26 5.84
C GLN A 27 -17.81 18.70 5.51
N VAL A 28 -17.76 19.63 6.47
CA VAL A 28 -18.02 21.05 6.21
C VAL A 28 -17.04 21.62 5.16
N ILE A 29 -15.77 21.25 5.24
CA ILE A 29 -14.75 21.67 4.27
C ILE A 29 -15.00 21.04 2.89
N LEU A 30 -15.37 19.76 2.85
CA LEU A 30 -15.69 19.08 1.59
C LEU A 30 -16.90 19.69 0.89
N ASN A 31 -17.93 20.07 1.65
CA ASN A 31 -19.13 20.74 1.14
C ASN A 31 -18.83 22.11 0.51
N CYS A 32 -17.72 22.74 0.88
CA CYS A 32 -17.22 23.99 0.28
C CYS A 32 -16.44 23.77 -1.03
N SER A 33 -16.46 22.57 -1.62
CA SER A 33 -15.70 22.22 -2.83
C SER A 33 -14.18 22.46 -2.67
N ALA A 34 -13.64 22.06 -1.52
CA ALA A 34 -12.20 22.21 -1.25
C ALA A 34 -11.33 21.28 -2.11
N LEU A 35 -11.83 20.10 -2.50
CA LEU A 35 -11.03 19.09 -3.21
C LEU A 35 -10.47 19.57 -4.58
N PRO A 36 -11.24 20.21 -5.49
CA PRO A 36 -10.67 20.79 -6.70
C PRO A 36 -9.58 21.84 -6.43
N CYS A 37 -9.72 22.61 -5.35
CA CYS A 37 -8.69 23.57 -4.95
C CYS A 37 -7.43 22.85 -4.46
N LEU A 38 -7.57 21.82 -3.63
CA LEU A 38 -6.45 21.02 -3.14
C LEU A 38 -5.72 20.33 -4.30
N LEU A 39 -6.46 19.76 -5.25
CA LEU A 39 -5.88 19.14 -6.46
C LEU A 39 -4.97 20.12 -7.20
N HIS A 40 -5.42 21.35 -7.44
CA HIS A 40 -4.59 22.37 -8.07
C HIS A 40 -3.37 22.77 -7.22
N LEU A 41 -3.51 22.82 -5.89
CA LEU A 41 -2.41 23.14 -4.98
C LEU A 41 -1.35 22.02 -4.90
N LEU A 42 -1.73 20.76 -5.12
CA LEU A 42 -0.79 19.63 -5.22
C LEU A 42 0.17 19.76 -6.41
N SER A 43 -0.21 20.51 -7.44
CA SER A 43 0.64 20.84 -8.60
C SER A 43 1.34 22.21 -8.48
N SER A 44 1.29 22.86 -7.31
CA SER A 44 1.91 24.17 -7.11
C SER A 44 3.44 24.10 -7.28
N PRO A 45 4.08 25.10 -7.92
CA PRO A 45 5.55 25.16 -8.01
C PRO A 45 6.23 25.37 -6.65
N LYS A 46 5.47 25.75 -5.61
CA LYS A 46 6.01 25.91 -4.25
C LYS A 46 5.87 24.63 -3.44
N GLU A 47 7.02 24.07 -3.07
CA GLU A 47 7.07 22.84 -2.26
C GLU A 47 6.34 22.96 -0.93
N SER A 48 6.44 24.10 -0.24
CA SER A 48 5.72 24.32 1.03
C SER A 48 4.20 24.23 0.87
N ILE A 49 3.67 24.67 -0.26
CA ILE A 49 2.23 24.58 -0.58
C ILE A 49 1.85 23.15 -0.90
N ARG A 50 2.64 22.45 -1.72
CA ARG A 50 2.41 21.04 -2.04
C ARG A 50 2.40 20.18 -0.78
N LYS A 51 3.39 20.39 0.09
CA LYS A 51 3.48 19.72 1.40
C LYS A 51 2.24 19.95 2.26
N GLU A 52 1.80 21.20 2.44
CA GLU A 52 0.58 21.49 3.23
C GLU A 52 -0.70 20.99 2.56
N ALA A 53 -0.76 20.95 1.23
CA ALA A 53 -1.87 20.36 0.49
C ALA A 53 -1.93 18.84 0.68
N CYS A 54 -0.80 18.14 0.57
CA CYS A 54 -0.70 16.71 0.88
C CYS A 54 -1.11 16.43 2.34
N TRP A 55 -0.63 17.23 3.30
CA TRP A 55 -1.01 17.10 4.70
C TRP A 55 -2.52 17.33 4.91
N THR A 56 -3.12 18.28 4.21
CA THR A 56 -4.57 18.51 4.27
C THR A 56 -5.33 17.30 3.72
N VAL A 57 -4.90 16.76 2.58
CA VAL A 57 -5.51 15.56 1.98
C VAL A 57 -5.33 14.34 2.87
N SER A 58 -4.18 14.15 3.53
CA SER A 58 -3.95 12.99 4.39
C SER A 58 -4.91 12.94 5.58
N ASN A 59 -5.26 14.09 6.14
CA ASN A 59 -6.28 14.21 7.18
C ASN A 59 -7.69 13.90 6.65
N ILE A 60 -8.04 14.35 5.43
CA ILE A 60 -9.32 14.00 4.80
C ILE A 60 -9.43 12.49 4.57
N THR A 61 -8.37 11.85 4.08
CA THR A 61 -8.34 10.39 3.85
C THR A 61 -8.31 9.56 5.13
N ALA A 62 -8.08 10.19 6.29
CA ALA A 62 -8.19 9.54 7.60
C ALA A 62 -9.65 9.46 8.10
N GLY A 63 -10.58 10.14 7.43
CA GLY A 63 -12.01 10.09 7.76
C GLY A 63 -12.71 8.85 7.22
N ASN A 64 -14.04 8.91 7.12
CA ASN A 64 -14.84 7.77 6.70
C ASN A 64 -14.75 7.45 5.19
N ARG A 65 -15.30 6.28 4.82
CA ARG A 65 -15.33 5.75 3.45
C ARG A 65 -15.94 6.70 2.42
N ALA A 66 -16.92 7.51 2.79
CA ALA A 66 -17.54 8.47 1.87
C ALA A 66 -16.59 9.66 1.59
N GLN A 67 -15.80 10.06 2.58
CA GLN A 67 -14.79 11.10 2.43
C GLN A 67 -13.61 10.61 1.59
N ILE A 68 -13.17 9.36 1.81
CA ILE A 68 -12.19 8.70 0.93
C ILE A 68 -12.73 8.63 -0.51
N GLN A 69 -14.00 8.26 -0.69
CA GLN A 69 -14.63 8.24 -2.02
C GLN A 69 -14.62 9.62 -2.68
N ALA A 70 -14.90 10.68 -1.94
CA ALA A 70 -14.85 12.04 -2.47
C ALA A 70 -13.45 12.41 -3.00
N VAL A 71 -12.37 11.96 -2.34
CA VAL A 71 -10.98 12.16 -2.79
C VAL A 71 -10.68 11.36 -4.07
N ILE A 72 -11.24 10.14 -4.19
CA ILE A 72 -11.18 9.32 -5.41
C ILE A 72 -11.88 10.04 -6.56
N ASP A 73 -13.11 10.47 -6.35
CA ASP A 73 -13.94 11.12 -7.37
C ASP A 73 -13.35 12.46 -7.83
N ALA A 74 -12.60 13.13 -6.94
CA ALA A 74 -11.83 14.34 -7.25
C ALA A 74 -10.52 14.08 -8.01
N ASN A 75 -10.19 12.82 -8.34
CA ASN A 75 -9.00 12.41 -9.09
C ASN A 75 -7.67 12.87 -8.44
N ILE A 76 -7.61 12.85 -7.11
CA ILE A 76 -6.43 13.30 -6.34
C ILE A 76 -5.35 12.22 -6.24
N PHE A 77 -5.74 10.94 -6.13
CA PHE A 77 -4.79 9.83 -5.92
C PHE A 77 -3.70 9.68 -7.00
N PRO A 78 -3.98 9.85 -8.31
CA PRO A 78 -2.93 9.82 -9.32
C PRO A 78 -1.83 10.87 -9.06
N VAL A 79 -2.21 12.07 -8.62
CA VAL A 79 -1.25 13.15 -8.30
C VAL A 79 -0.46 12.82 -7.03
N LEU A 80 -1.10 12.23 -6.01
CA LEU A 80 -0.38 11.79 -4.80
C LEU A 80 0.66 10.71 -5.11
N ILE A 81 0.34 9.76 -6.00
CA ILE A 81 1.26 8.70 -6.43
C ILE A 81 2.44 9.30 -7.20
N GLU A 82 2.21 10.28 -8.07
CA GLU A 82 3.31 11.00 -8.73
C GLU A 82 4.19 11.76 -7.72
N ILE A 83 3.57 12.40 -6.73
CA ILE A 83 4.27 13.11 -5.66
C ILE A 83 5.16 12.16 -4.86
N LEU A 84 4.68 10.95 -4.53
CA LEU A 84 5.46 9.94 -3.83
C LEU A 84 6.75 9.55 -4.55
N GLN A 85 6.77 9.64 -5.89
CA GLN A 85 7.93 9.25 -6.69
C GLN A 85 8.90 10.41 -6.97
N LYS A 86 8.40 11.65 -7.10
CA LYS A 86 9.16 12.77 -7.67
C LYS A 86 9.38 13.97 -6.74
N ALA A 87 8.67 14.04 -5.62
CA ALA A 87 8.71 15.21 -4.74
C ALA A 87 9.93 15.26 -3.82
N GLU A 88 10.10 16.37 -3.10
CA GLU A 88 11.07 16.39 -2.00
C GLU A 88 10.58 15.46 -0.87
N PHE A 89 11.53 14.86 -0.16
CA PHE A 89 11.24 13.89 0.89
C PHE A 89 10.18 14.39 1.90
N ARG A 90 10.21 15.66 2.29
CA ARG A 90 9.22 16.25 3.22
C ARG A 90 7.78 16.16 2.71
N THR A 91 7.56 16.29 1.41
CA THR A 91 6.23 16.20 0.78
C THR A 91 5.84 14.76 0.50
N ILE A 92 6.82 13.91 0.14
CA ILE A 92 6.63 12.45 0.01
C ILE A 92 6.03 11.89 1.30
N LYS A 93 6.55 12.32 2.47
CA LYS A 93 6.03 11.86 3.78
C LYS A 93 4.52 12.08 3.91
N GLU A 94 4.04 13.27 3.58
CA GLU A 94 2.62 13.61 3.69
C GLU A 94 1.76 12.85 2.67
N ALA A 95 2.27 12.62 1.46
CA ALA A 95 1.59 11.80 0.47
C ALA A 95 1.51 10.32 0.91
N ALA A 96 2.55 9.80 1.57
CA ALA A 96 2.57 8.43 2.11
C ALA A 96 1.48 8.25 3.17
N TRP A 97 1.35 9.22 4.08
CA TRP A 97 0.25 9.26 5.04
C TRP A 97 -1.13 9.24 4.37
N ALA A 98 -1.31 10.01 3.30
CA ALA A 98 -2.59 10.03 2.58
C ALA A 98 -2.97 8.67 1.97
N ILE A 99 -2.01 7.99 1.33
CA ILE A 99 -2.24 6.65 0.78
C ILE A 99 -2.51 5.65 1.91
N THR A 100 -1.68 5.62 2.96
CA THR A 100 -1.84 4.67 4.06
C THR A 100 -3.17 4.87 4.81
N ASN A 101 -3.58 6.11 5.06
CA ASN A 101 -4.87 6.41 5.68
C ASN A 101 -6.04 5.90 4.83
N ALA A 102 -5.99 6.13 3.52
CA ALA A 102 -7.00 5.62 2.59
C ALA A 102 -7.06 4.08 2.57
N THR A 103 -5.90 3.39 2.63
CA THR A 103 -5.88 1.91 2.71
C THR A 103 -6.40 1.36 4.04
N SER A 104 -6.30 2.13 5.12
CA SER A 104 -6.76 1.73 6.46
C SER A 104 -8.29 1.85 6.59
N GLY A 105 -8.87 2.96 6.11
CA GLY A 105 -10.31 3.23 6.23
C GLY A 105 -11.17 2.82 5.03
N GLY A 106 -10.53 2.53 3.89
CA GLY A 106 -11.19 2.31 2.61
C GLY A 106 -11.98 1.00 2.50
N THR A 107 -12.87 0.94 1.51
CA THR A 107 -13.53 -0.32 1.11
C THR A 107 -12.62 -1.16 0.22
N PRO A 108 -12.92 -2.47 0.06
CA PRO A 108 -12.30 -3.31 -0.95
C PRO A 108 -12.10 -2.66 -2.33
N GLN A 109 -13.17 -2.09 -2.89
CA GLN A 109 -13.15 -1.48 -4.21
C GLN A 109 -12.25 -0.23 -4.25
N GLN A 110 -12.22 0.54 -3.17
CA GLN A 110 -11.35 1.72 -3.06
C GLN A 110 -9.87 1.30 -2.99
N ILE A 111 -9.53 0.29 -2.20
CA ILE A 111 -8.15 -0.23 -2.09
C ILE A 111 -7.71 -0.82 -3.44
N SER A 112 -8.56 -1.65 -4.06
CA SER A 112 -8.31 -2.21 -5.40
C SER A 112 -8.02 -1.12 -6.43
N TYR A 113 -8.78 -0.01 -6.39
CA TYR A 113 -8.54 1.15 -7.24
C TYR A 113 -7.17 1.79 -6.99
N LEU A 114 -6.76 1.98 -5.73
CA LEU A 114 -5.44 2.53 -5.39
C LEU A 114 -4.30 1.64 -5.89
N VAL A 115 -4.44 0.32 -5.74
CA VAL A 115 -3.46 -0.65 -6.25
C VAL A 115 -3.40 -0.60 -7.78
N ALA A 116 -4.56 -0.51 -8.45
CA ALA A 116 -4.63 -0.38 -9.91
C ALA A 116 -3.97 0.90 -10.43
N LEU A 117 -3.97 1.99 -9.65
CA LEU A 117 -3.21 3.21 -9.95
C LEU A 117 -1.69 3.06 -9.74
N GLY A 118 -1.22 1.96 -9.15
CA GLY A 118 0.19 1.68 -8.93
C GLY A 118 0.76 2.28 -7.65
N CYS A 119 -0.04 2.42 -6.58
CA CYS A 119 0.45 2.93 -5.29
C CYS A 119 1.46 2.00 -4.59
N THR A 120 1.47 0.70 -4.92
CA THR A 120 2.33 -0.32 -4.29
C THR A 120 3.81 -0.03 -4.46
N LYS A 121 4.28 0.27 -5.68
CA LYS A 121 5.70 0.50 -5.96
C LYS A 121 6.28 1.67 -5.17
N PRO A 122 5.66 2.87 -5.15
CA PRO A 122 6.12 3.95 -4.28
C PRO A 122 6.13 3.59 -2.79
N LEU A 123 5.15 2.83 -2.28
CA LEU A 123 5.16 2.38 -0.88
C LEU A 123 6.34 1.44 -0.61
N CYS A 124 6.63 0.49 -1.50
CA CYS A 124 7.82 -0.37 -1.40
C CYS A 124 9.13 0.43 -1.43
N ASP A 125 9.20 1.53 -2.18
CA ASP A 125 10.38 2.41 -2.22
C ASP A 125 10.62 3.15 -0.90
N LEU A 126 9.58 3.37 -0.10
CA LEU A 126 9.70 4.00 1.22
C LEU A 126 10.26 3.07 2.30
N LEU A 127 10.32 1.77 2.07
CA LEU A 127 10.84 0.80 3.05
C LEU A 127 12.34 0.96 3.32
N THR A 128 13.09 1.54 2.39
CA THR A 128 14.55 1.71 2.49
C THR A 128 14.96 3.10 2.99
N VAL A 129 14.02 3.94 3.43
CA VAL A 129 14.33 5.29 3.91
C VAL A 129 14.78 5.27 5.37
N MET A 130 15.63 6.24 5.75
CA MET A 130 16.16 6.33 7.11
C MET A 130 15.12 6.75 8.16
N ASP A 131 14.00 7.35 7.75
CA ASP A 131 12.96 7.82 8.68
C ASP A 131 12.07 6.64 9.10
N SER A 132 12.34 6.07 10.27
CA SER A 132 11.63 4.89 10.78
C SER A 132 10.11 5.08 10.86
N LYS A 133 9.62 6.31 11.07
CA LYS A 133 8.16 6.55 11.07
C LYS A 133 7.57 6.33 9.68
N ILE A 134 8.30 6.69 8.64
CA ILE A 134 7.85 6.50 7.25
C ILE A 134 7.96 5.05 6.83
N VAL A 135 8.98 4.34 7.28
CA VAL A 135 9.05 2.88 7.09
C VAL A 135 7.83 2.21 7.72
N GLN A 136 7.45 2.58 8.95
CA GLN A 136 6.24 2.06 9.59
C GLN A 136 4.96 2.42 8.80
N VAL A 137 4.83 3.66 8.31
CA VAL A 137 3.68 4.08 7.49
C VAL A 137 3.59 3.27 6.21
N ALA A 138 4.72 2.99 5.55
CA ALA A 138 4.77 2.18 4.35
C ALA A 138 4.40 0.71 4.65
N LEU A 139 4.96 0.11 5.70
CA LEU A 139 4.60 -1.24 6.15
C LEU A 139 3.11 -1.36 6.49
N ASN A 140 2.53 -0.36 7.17
CA ASN A 140 1.10 -0.32 7.47
C ASN A 140 0.25 -0.28 6.19
N GLY A 141 0.65 0.54 5.21
CA GLY A 141 -0.05 0.64 3.93
C GLY A 141 -0.01 -0.68 3.14
N LEU A 142 1.16 -1.32 3.08
CA LEU A 142 1.34 -2.62 2.43
C LEU A 142 0.57 -3.73 3.15
N GLU A 143 0.58 -3.75 4.48
CA GLU A 143 -0.21 -4.70 5.27
C GLU A 143 -1.71 -4.58 4.99
N ASN A 144 -2.24 -3.35 4.96
CA ASN A 144 -3.65 -3.12 4.67
C ASN A 144 -4.04 -3.64 3.28
N ILE A 145 -3.17 -3.43 2.28
CA ILE A 145 -3.34 -3.96 0.92
C ILE A 145 -3.32 -5.50 0.95
N LEU A 146 -2.32 -6.11 1.58
CA LEU A 146 -2.20 -7.57 1.68
C LEU A 146 -3.40 -8.21 2.38
N ARG A 147 -3.81 -7.66 3.53
CA ARG A 147 -4.99 -8.09 4.27
C ARG A 147 -6.24 -8.03 3.40
N HIS A 148 -6.36 -6.99 2.57
CA HIS A 148 -7.48 -6.89 1.66
C HIS A 148 -7.45 -7.97 0.57
N GLY A 149 -6.29 -8.22 -0.04
CA GLY A 149 -6.16 -9.25 -1.07
C GLY A 149 -6.40 -10.66 -0.55
N GLU A 150 -6.12 -10.93 0.73
CA GLU A 150 -6.45 -12.20 1.37
C GLU A 150 -7.98 -12.38 1.53
N GLN A 151 -8.70 -11.29 1.83
CA GLN A 151 -10.17 -11.33 1.87
C GLN A 151 -10.76 -11.53 0.47
N GLU A 152 -10.17 -10.89 -0.54
CA GLU A 152 -10.58 -11.03 -1.94
C GLU A 152 -10.33 -12.44 -2.48
N SER A 153 -9.17 -13.05 -2.17
CA SER A 153 -8.85 -14.42 -2.60
C SER A 153 -9.79 -15.45 -1.99
N LYS A 154 -10.17 -15.28 -0.71
CA LYS A 154 -11.17 -16.12 -0.01
C LYS A 154 -12.56 -15.97 -0.63
N GLN A 155 -12.96 -14.77 -1.04
CA GLN A 155 -14.27 -14.53 -1.67
C GLN A 155 -14.35 -15.07 -3.10
N ASN A 156 -13.28 -14.94 -3.87
CA ASN A 156 -13.23 -15.38 -5.26
C ASN A 156 -12.85 -16.86 -5.43
N GLY A 157 -12.44 -17.54 -4.35
CA GLY A 157 -12.06 -18.96 -4.36
C GLY A 157 -10.74 -19.25 -5.09
N ILE A 158 -9.93 -18.22 -5.36
CA ILE A 158 -8.64 -18.36 -6.08
C ILE A 158 -7.56 -18.93 -5.16
N GLY A 159 -7.68 -18.73 -3.84
CA GLY A 159 -6.71 -19.20 -2.84
C GLY A 159 -5.39 -18.41 -2.82
N VAL A 160 -5.09 -17.65 -3.88
CA VAL A 160 -3.87 -16.84 -4.00
C VAL A 160 -4.19 -15.36 -3.81
N ASN A 161 -3.39 -14.67 -2.99
CA ASN A 161 -3.52 -13.23 -2.78
C ASN A 161 -2.92 -12.46 -3.98
N PRO A 162 -3.72 -11.72 -4.78
CA PRO A 162 -3.23 -11.05 -5.98
C PRO A 162 -2.24 -9.91 -5.68
N TYR A 163 -2.20 -9.41 -4.46
CA TYR A 163 -1.32 -8.31 -4.08
C TYR A 163 0.06 -8.75 -3.61
N CYS A 164 0.27 -10.04 -3.26
CA CYS A 164 1.60 -10.57 -2.97
C CYS A 164 2.51 -10.42 -4.20
N ALA A 165 2.07 -10.91 -5.36
CA ALA A 165 2.79 -10.78 -6.63
C ALA A 165 3.09 -9.31 -6.98
N ARG A 166 2.14 -8.39 -6.73
CA ARG A 166 2.35 -6.95 -6.99
C ARG A 166 3.43 -6.33 -6.11
N ILE A 167 3.56 -6.81 -4.87
CA ILE A 167 4.60 -6.36 -3.94
C ILE A 167 5.95 -6.96 -4.34
N GLU A 168 5.99 -8.23 -4.74
CA GLU A 168 7.21 -8.89 -5.25
C GLU A 168 7.73 -8.22 -6.53
N GLU A 169 6.87 -7.98 -7.53
CA GLU A 169 7.22 -7.25 -8.76
C GLU A 169 7.77 -5.84 -8.48
N ALA A 170 7.40 -5.25 -7.33
CA ALA A 170 7.88 -3.94 -6.89
C ALA A 170 9.18 -3.99 -6.07
N TYR A 171 9.83 -5.16 -5.98
CA TYR A 171 10.97 -5.45 -5.07
C TYR A 171 10.63 -5.17 -3.61
N GLY A 172 9.36 -5.32 -3.25
CA GLY A 172 8.85 -5.07 -1.91
C GLY A 172 9.24 -6.16 -0.95
N LEU A 173 9.14 -7.43 -1.37
CA LEU A 173 9.51 -8.59 -0.53
C LEU A 173 10.97 -8.52 -0.09
N ASP A 174 11.90 -8.33 -1.04
CA ASP A 174 13.34 -8.18 -0.74
C ASP A 174 13.60 -7.09 0.31
N LYS A 175 12.86 -5.97 0.21
CA LYS A 175 13.02 -4.84 1.13
C LYS A 175 12.43 -5.14 2.51
N ILE A 176 11.31 -5.87 2.58
CA ILE A 176 10.72 -6.31 3.85
C ILE A 176 11.66 -7.31 4.52
N GLU A 177 12.30 -8.21 3.79
CA GLU A 177 13.31 -9.14 4.32
C GLU A 177 14.49 -8.38 4.95
N ILE A 178 15.01 -7.35 4.28
CA ILE A 178 16.07 -6.50 4.85
C ILE A 178 15.64 -5.86 6.18
N LEU A 179 14.36 -5.49 6.31
CA LEU A 179 13.82 -4.90 7.55
C LEU A 179 13.77 -5.86 8.74
N GLN A 180 13.93 -7.18 8.53
CA GLN A 180 14.17 -8.14 9.61
C GLN A 180 15.55 -7.98 10.28
N SER A 181 16.38 -7.04 9.83
CA SER A 181 17.61 -6.64 10.51
C SER A 181 17.56 -5.22 11.08
N HIS A 182 16.39 -4.56 11.05
CA HIS A 182 16.25 -3.16 11.43
C HIS A 182 16.37 -2.96 12.94
N GLU A 183 17.06 -1.89 13.37
CA GLU A 183 17.35 -1.60 14.80
C GLU A 183 16.07 -1.37 15.63
N ASN A 184 15.04 -0.78 15.01
CA ASN A 184 13.72 -0.62 15.63
C ASN A 184 12.96 -1.96 15.66
N GLN A 185 12.73 -2.47 16.88
CA GLN A 185 12.07 -3.73 17.16
C GLN A 185 10.63 -3.82 16.60
N GLU A 186 9.88 -2.70 16.54
CA GLU A 186 8.53 -2.70 15.96
C GLU A 186 8.55 -2.92 14.45
N ILE A 187 9.55 -2.34 13.77
CA ILE A 187 9.75 -2.52 12.32
C ILE A 187 10.17 -3.95 12.03
N TYR A 188 11.13 -4.46 12.80
CA TYR A 188 11.56 -5.86 12.73
C TYR A 188 10.38 -6.82 12.86
N GLN A 189 9.60 -6.70 13.95
CA GLN A 189 8.50 -7.60 14.24
C GLN A 189 7.46 -7.55 13.13
N LYS A 190 7.12 -6.34 12.68
CA LYS A 190 6.14 -6.16 11.62
C LYS A 190 6.60 -6.75 10.28
N ALA A 191 7.87 -6.62 9.95
CA ALA A 191 8.43 -7.23 8.75
C ALA A 191 8.42 -8.77 8.84
N PHE A 192 8.75 -9.31 10.00
CA PHE A 192 8.66 -10.75 10.30
C PHE A 192 7.23 -11.27 10.12
N ASP A 193 6.25 -10.65 10.79
CA ASP A 193 4.84 -11.05 10.74
C ASP A 193 4.28 -10.98 9.31
N LEU A 194 4.65 -9.94 8.55
CA LEU A 194 4.22 -9.79 7.15
C LEU A 194 4.73 -10.91 6.26
N ILE A 195 6.02 -11.26 6.40
CA ILE A 195 6.61 -12.37 5.65
C ILE A 195 5.93 -13.67 6.06
N GLU A 196 5.93 -14.02 7.35
CA GLU A 196 5.35 -15.27 7.85
C GLU A 196 3.88 -15.45 7.43
N HIS A 197 3.08 -14.38 7.46
CA HIS A 197 1.65 -14.48 7.20
C HIS A 197 1.27 -14.50 5.71
N TYR A 198 1.96 -13.74 4.85
CA TYR A 198 1.54 -13.55 3.46
C TYR A 198 2.48 -14.14 2.41
N PHE A 199 3.73 -14.38 2.76
CA PHE A 199 4.78 -14.89 1.86
C PHE A 199 5.42 -16.19 2.40
N GLY A 200 5.23 -16.46 3.68
CA GLY A 200 5.68 -17.65 4.38
C GLY A 200 4.82 -18.83 3.98
N VAL A 201 5.49 -19.97 3.82
CA VAL A 201 4.99 -21.19 3.20
C VAL A 201 4.98 -21.08 1.67
N GLU A 202 6.18 -21.24 1.07
CA GLU A 202 6.29 -22.25 0.01
C GLU A 202 5.45 -23.42 0.48
N GLU A 203 4.40 -23.76 -0.27
CA GLU A 203 3.83 -25.09 -0.16
C GLU A 203 5.04 -26.04 -0.21
N GLU A 204 5.44 -26.58 0.94
CA GLU A 204 6.11 -27.86 0.98
C GLU A 204 5.12 -28.74 0.23
N ASP A 205 5.37 -28.87 -1.06
CA ASP A 205 4.67 -29.76 -1.95
C ASP A 205 4.88 -31.12 -1.31
N ALA A 206 3.92 -31.53 -0.48
CA ALA A 206 4.00 -32.75 0.34
C ALA A 206 4.12 -34.01 -0.54
N ASN A 207 4.13 -33.82 -1.86
CA ASN A 207 4.38 -34.79 -2.90
C ASN A 207 5.87 -34.97 -3.26
N ILE A 208 6.80 -34.14 -2.76
CA ILE A 208 8.25 -34.26 -3.05
C ILE A 208 9.00 -35.04 -1.95
N VAL A 209 8.31 -35.54 -0.92
CA VAL A 209 8.95 -36.41 0.07
C VAL A 209 8.94 -37.85 -0.46
N PRO A 210 10.09 -38.46 -0.85
CA PRO A 210 10.11 -39.86 -1.24
C PRO A 210 9.65 -40.71 -0.06
N GLN A 211 8.70 -41.62 -0.31
CA GLN A 211 8.21 -42.55 0.71
C GLN A 211 9.37 -43.45 1.15
N VAL A 212 9.58 -43.59 2.46
CA VAL A 212 10.59 -44.49 3.02
C VAL A 212 9.89 -45.80 3.37
N ASP A 213 10.37 -46.91 2.81
CA ASP A 213 9.88 -48.22 3.23
C ASP A 213 10.46 -48.53 4.62
N GLU A 214 9.60 -48.54 5.64
CA GLU A 214 9.97 -48.76 7.04
C GLU A 214 10.56 -50.16 7.30
N ASN A 215 10.32 -51.13 6.41
CA ASN A 215 10.89 -52.47 6.55
C ASN A 215 12.31 -52.59 5.99
N GLU A 216 12.68 -51.79 4.99
CA GLU A 216 13.96 -51.91 4.27
C GLU A 216 14.89 -50.70 4.43
N GLN A 217 14.44 -49.63 5.10
CA GLN A 217 15.21 -48.38 5.27
C GLN A 217 15.78 -47.83 3.95
N GLN A 218 15.02 -47.94 2.85
CA GLN A 218 15.38 -47.41 1.54
C GLN A 218 14.32 -46.42 1.04
N PHE A 219 14.78 -45.42 0.28
CA PHE A 219 13.91 -44.43 -0.36
C PHE A 219 13.22 -45.04 -1.59
N VAL A 220 11.89 -45.00 -1.61
CA VAL A 220 11.07 -45.46 -2.73
C VAL A 220 10.75 -44.26 -3.63
N PHE A 221 11.28 -44.28 -4.85
CA PHE A 221 10.90 -43.33 -5.89
C PHE A 221 9.75 -43.95 -6.70
N GLN A 222 8.59 -43.31 -6.74
CA GLN A 222 7.52 -43.72 -7.66
C GLN A 222 8.02 -43.53 -9.10
N GLN A 223 8.24 -44.63 -9.81
CA GLN A 223 8.44 -44.59 -11.25
C GLN A 223 7.13 -44.14 -11.89
N GLN A 224 7.08 -42.90 -12.40
CA GLN A 224 6.07 -42.53 -13.38
C GLN A 224 6.24 -43.46 -14.59
N GLU A 225 5.30 -44.38 -14.78
CA GLU A 225 5.19 -45.14 -16.02
C GLU A 225 5.03 -44.14 -17.17
N ALA A 226 6.05 -44.06 -18.03
CA ALA A 226 5.96 -43.32 -19.27
C ALA A 226 4.83 -43.93 -20.12
N PRO A 227 3.91 -43.13 -20.68
CA PRO A 227 2.86 -43.65 -21.55
C PRO A 227 3.51 -44.34 -22.75
N MET A 228 3.34 -45.66 -22.80
CA MET A 228 3.86 -46.53 -23.85
C MET A 228 2.92 -46.50 -25.07
N GLU A 229 2.59 -45.32 -25.59
CA GLU A 229 1.93 -45.20 -26.89
C GLU A 229 2.96 -44.76 -27.93
N GLY A 230 3.49 -45.76 -28.64
CA GLY A 230 4.40 -45.55 -29.75
C GLY A 230 3.77 -44.73 -30.87
N PHE A 231 4.58 -43.87 -31.48
CA PHE A 231 4.25 -43.15 -32.70
C PHE A 231 3.80 -44.12 -33.80
N GLN A 232 2.52 -44.06 -34.19
CA GLN A 232 2.08 -44.64 -35.46
C GLN A 232 2.41 -43.64 -36.57
N LEU A 233 3.32 -44.07 -37.45
CA LEU A 233 3.68 -43.43 -38.72
C LEU A 233 2.51 -43.45 -39.71
#